data_AF-A0A2V7CCS4-F1
#
_entry.id   AF-A0A2V7CCS4-F1
#
_cell.length_a   1.000
_cell.length_b   1.000
_cell.length_c   1.000
_cell.angle_alpha   90.00
_cell.angle_beta   90.00
_cell.angle_gamma   90.00
#
_symmetry.space_group_name_H-M   'P 1'
#
loop_
_entity.id
_entity.type
_entity.pdbx_description
1 polymer ?
#
loop_
_entity_poly.entity_id
_entity_poly.type
_entity_poly.pdbx_seq_one_letter_code
_entity_poly.pdbx_strand_id
1 'polypeptide(L)'
;MVVYPDGSDKLGRRLLTWNAGGCCGYAAAQNVDDVGFAVAVLRDVARNVLVDPTRVYATGHSNGAMMAYRMAIEASERIAAIAPVAGAMQTERFPPPSPVPVLHIHSVDDPRALYTGGLGPPFPGTQSRVVHRAVEGEIRRWVAHDRCPSEPRMAEQRTAPAPGGPDHTAARLVWAPCAAGTEVQLWRLTGAGHGWPGSHVRLPEKVMGPDTVTIDAALEAWRFLARFRRPDAPPLEEP
;
A
#
# COMPACT_ATOMS: atom_id res chain seq x y z
N MET A 1 -8.29 -11.55 11.35
CA MET A 1 -9.52 -10.89 10.84
C MET A 1 -9.09 -9.83 9.82
N VAL A 2 -9.89 -9.60 8.78
CA VAL A 2 -9.68 -8.52 7.80
C VAL A 2 -10.99 -7.75 7.65
N VAL A 3 -10.90 -6.43 7.52
CA VAL A 3 -12.04 -5.54 7.36
C VAL A 3 -11.84 -4.75 6.07
N TYR A 4 -12.87 -4.69 5.22
CA TYR A 4 -12.84 -4.02 3.93
C TYR A 4 -13.91 -2.91 3.92
N PRO A 5 -13.65 -1.76 4.55
CA PRO A 5 -14.58 -0.64 4.47
C PRO A 5 -14.62 -0.10 3.04
N ASP A 6 -15.76 0.45 2.67
CA ASP A 6 -15.96 1.08 1.36
C ASP A 6 -15.49 2.55 1.41
N GLY A 7 -14.84 3.00 0.32
CA GLY A 7 -14.51 4.42 0.14
C GLY A 7 -15.74 5.26 -0.24
N SER A 8 -15.52 6.51 -0.63
CA SER A 8 -16.61 7.46 -0.96
C SER A 8 -16.74 7.72 -2.47
N ASP A 9 -17.97 8.00 -2.93
CA ASP A 9 -18.25 8.54 -4.27
C ASP A 9 -19.38 9.59 -4.27
N LYS A 10 -19.68 10.15 -5.45
CA LYS A 10 -20.70 11.18 -5.65
C LYS A 10 -22.13 10.63 -5.86
N LEU A 11 -22.29 9.36 -6.27
CA LEU A 11 -23.53 8.86 -6.90
C LEU A 11 -23.93 7.42 -6.50
N GLY A 12 -23.40 6.89 -5.41
CA GLY A 12 -23.86 5.64 -4.81
C GLY A 12 -23.39 4.37 -5.55
N ARG A 13 -22.07 4.14 -5.61
CA ARG A 13 -21.38 2.84 -5.80
C ARG A 13 -20.83 2.50 -7.21
N ARG A 14 -20.33 3.46 -7.99
CA ARG A 14 -19.68 3.11 -9.30
C ARG A 14 -18.15 3.16 -9.29
N LEU A 15 -17.55 4.06 -8.51
CA LEU A 15 -16.10 4.15 -8.32
C LEU A 15 -15.83 4.77 -6.95
N LEU A 16 -15.80 3.91 -5.93
CA LEU A 16 -15.46 4.32 -4.58
C LEU A 16 -13.97 4.65 -4.50
N THR A 17 -13.64 5.78 -3.89
CA THR A 17 -12.28 6.29 -3.78
C THR A 17 -11.96 6.66 -2.34
N TRP A 18 -10.68 6.59 -2.01
CA TRP A 18 -10.08 7.07 -0.78
C TRP A 18 -9.35 8.38 -1.04
N ASN A 19 -9.47 9.30 -0.10
CA ASN A 19 -8.63 10.45 0.06
C ASN A 19 -7.29 10.00 0.65
N ALA A 20 -6.33 9.68 -0.20
CA ALA A 20 -4.95 9.39 0.14
C ALA A 20 -4.02 10.62 0.02
N GLY A 21 -4.57 11.84 0.08
CA GLY A 21 -3.84 13.09 -0.11
C GLY A 21 -3.95 13.57 -1.56
N GLY A 22 -2.90 13.39 -2.36
CA GLY A 22 -2.88 13.78 -3.78
C GLY A 22 -3.73 12.90 -4.71
N CYS A 23 -4.37 11.86 -4.17
CA CYS A 23 -5.19 10.91 -4.92
C CYS A 23 -6.26 10.31 -4.00
N CYS A 24 -7.44 9.90 -4.45
CA CYS A 24 -7.95 9.96 -5.81
C CYS A 24 -9.40 10.43 -5.86
N GLY A 25 -9.81 10.91 -7.04
CA GLY A 25 -11.21 11.07 -7.40
C GLY A 25 -12.00 11.93 -6.42
N TYR A 26 -13.25 11.52 -6.16
CA TYR A 26 -14.19 12.27 -5.36
C TYR A 26 -13.69 12.52 -3.94
N ALA A 27 -13.16 11.48 -3.27
CA ALA A 27 -12.76 11.58 -1.87
C ALA A 27 -11.64 12.60 -1.67
N ALA A 28 -10.61 12.58 -2.53
CA ALA A 28 -9.56 13.59 -2.49
C ALA A 28 -10.09 14.98 -2.88
N ALA A 29 -10.90 15.09 -3.94
CA ALA A 29 -11.43 16.37 -4.42
C ALA A 29 -12.37 17.06 -3.41
N GLN A 30 -13.05 16.29 -2.57
CA GLN A 30 -13.92 16.82 -1.51
C GLN A 30 -13.24 16.85 -0.13
N ASN A 31 -11.96 16.49 -0.06
CA ASN A 31 -11.22 16.41 1.18
C ASN A 31 -11.94 15.56 2.25
N VAL A 32 -12.44 14.39 1.86
CA VAL A 32 -13.11 13.44 2.77
C VAL A 32 -12.12 12.98 3.85
N ASP A 33 -12.58 12.93 5.11
CA ASP A 33 -11.77 12.44 6.23
C ASP A 33 -11.77 10.91 6.31
N ASP A 34 -11.08 10.29 5.36
CA ASP A 34 -10.98 8.83 5.30
C ASP A 34 -10.05 8.24 6.38
N VAL A 35 -9.14 9.03 6.95
CA VAL A 35 -8.32 8.60 8.11
C VAL A 35 -9.20 8.50 9.34
N GLY A 36 -9.98 9.54 9.64
CA GLY A 36 -10.94 9.54 10.75
C GLY A 36 -11.99 8.44 10.60
N PHE A 37 -12.50 8.22 9.39
CA PHE A 37 -13.41 7.11 9.11
C PHE A 37 -12.76 5.74 9.36
N ALA A 38 -11.55 5.48 8.87
CA ALA A 38 -10.87 4.21 9.11
C ALA A 38 -10.59 3.97 10.60
N VAL A 39 -10.21 5.01 11.36
CA VAL A 39 -10.07 4.93 12.81
C VAL A 39 -11.41 4.63 13.49
N ALA A 40 -12.52 5.24 13.04
CA ALA A 40 -13.85 4.95 13.55
C ALA A 40 -14.28 3.49 13.28
N VAL A 41 -13.96 2.94 12.11
CA VAL A 41 -14.20 1.52 11.78
C VAL A 41 -13.39 0.62 12.70
N LEU A 42 -12.11 0.91 12.95
CA LEU A 42 -11.29 0.12 13.88
C LEU A 42 -11.89 0.09 15.29
N ARG A 43 -12.39 1.23 15.77
CA ARG A 43 -13.09 1.33 17.06
C ARG A 43 -14.38 0.52 17.08
N ASP A 44 -15.17 0.61 16.01
CA ASP A 44 -16.42 -0.15 15.91
C ASP A 44 -16.19 -1.67 15.91
N VAL A 45 -15.18 -2.12 15.16
CA VAL A 45 -14.79 -3.53 15.14
C VAL A 45 -14.31 -3.99 16.53
N ALA A 46 -13.49 -3.18 17.23
CA ALA A 46 -13.00 -3.52 18.56
C ALA A 46 -14.12 -3.65 19.60
N ARG A 47 -15.21 -2.88 19.48
CA ARG A 47 -16.39 -3.02 20.35
C ARG A 47 -17.14 -4.34 20.17
N ASN A 48 -17.04 -4.95 18.99
CA ASN A 48 -17.82 -6.12 18.61
C ASN A 48 -16.98 -7.41 18.56
N VAL A 49 -15.65 -7.28 18.52
CA VAL A 49 -14.71 -8.39 18.35
C VAL A 49 -13.45 -8.10 19.16
N LEU A 50 -12.90 -9.11 19.83
CA LEU A 50 -11.61 -9.01 20.51
C LEU A 50 -10.49 -8.74 19.49
N VAL A 51 -9.91 -7.54 19.56
CA VAL A 51 -8.79 -7.09 18.72
C VAL A 51 -7.60 -6.76 19.61
N ASP A 52 -6.41 -7.21 19.21
CA ASP A 52 -5.15 -6.76 19.83
C ASP A 52 -4.80 -5.37 19.27
N PRO A 53 -4.91 -4.29 20.06
CA PRO A 53 -4.67 -2.92 19.59
C PRO A 53 -3.23 -2.70 19.14
N THR A 54 -2.30 -3.54 19.59
CA THR A 54 -0.89 -3.48 19.20
C THR A 54 -0.63 -4.12 17.83
N ARG A 55 -1.63 -4.77 17.21
CA ARG A 55 -1.52 -5.52 15.95
C ARG A 55 -2.53 -5.06 14.91
N VAL A 56 -2.60 -3.74 14.71
CA VAL A 56 -3.39 -3.14 13.64
C VAL A 56 -2.49 -2.86 12.44
N TYR A 57 -2.92 -3.27 11.26
CA TYR A 57 -2.15 -3.17 10.02
C TYR A 57 -2.99 -2.51 8.93
N ALA A 58 -2.34 -1.88 7.94
CA ALA A 58 -3.01 -1.38 6.76
C ALA A 58 -2.38 -1.92 5.46
N THR A 59 -3.23 -2.32 4.53
CA THR A 59 -2.83 -2.79 3.20
C THR A 59 -3.95 -2.44 2.22
N GLY A 60 -3.64 -2.44 0.93
CA GLY A 60 -4.59 -2.18 -0.12
C GLY A 60 -3.91 -2.17 -1.48
N HIS A 61 -4.74 -2.14 -2.52
CA HIS A 61 -4.31 -2.07 -3.91
C HIS A 61 -4.51 -0.65 -4.45
N SER A 62 -3.55 -0.14 -5.23
CA SER A 62 -3.69 1.13 -5.95
C SER A 62 -4.05 2.30 -5.02
N ASN A 63 -5.22 2.93 -5.16
CA ASN A 63 -5.67 3.97 -4.23
C ASN A 63 -5.76 3.51 -2.77
N GLY A 64 -6.10 2.23 -2.51
CA GLY A 64 -6.04 1.65 -1.16
C GLY A 64 -4.62 1.50 -0.63
N ALA A 65 -3.63 1.26 -1.50
CA ALA A 65 -2.21 1.24 -1.13
C ALA A 65 -1.74 2.65 -0.72
N MET A 66 -2.15 3.67 -1.48
CA MET A 66 -1.89 5.07 -1.15
C MET A 66 -2.54 5.44 0.20
N MET A 67 -3.75 4.93 0.46
CA MET A 67 -4.43 5.13 1.74
C MET A 67 -3.72 4.41 2.89
N ALA A 68 -3.16 3.23 2.67
CA ALA A 68 -2.34 2.54 3.68
C ALA A 68 -1.12 3.38 4.08
N TYR A 69 -0.44 4.02 3.12
CA TYR A 69 0.62 5.00 3.43
C TYR A 69 0.11 6.18 4.25
N ARG A 70 -1.05 6.74 3.88
CA ARG A 70 -1.65 7.86 4.62
C ARG A 70 -2.00 7.46 6.06
N MET A 71 -2.53 6.26 6.28
CA MET A 71 -2.79 5.70 7.61
C MET A 71 -1.51 5.57 8.45
N ALA A 72 -0.41 5.07 7.86
CA ALA A 72 0.87 4.98 8.56
C ALA A 72 1.45 6.33 8.97
N ILE A 73 1.02 7.42 8.32
CA ILE A 73 1.48 8.77 8.60
C ILE A 73 0.59 9.46 9.63
N GLU A 74 -0.72 9.48 9.36
CA GLU A 74 -1.68 10.30 10.11
C GLU A 74 -2.27 9.56 11.32
N ALA A 75 -2.22 8.22 11.33
CA ALA A 75 -2.64 7.37 12.45
C ALA A 75 -1.49 6.44 12.88
N SER A 76 -0.24 6.94 12.77
CA SER A 76 0.96 6.15 13.03
C SER A 76 0.91 5.50 14.42
N GLU A 77 0.36 6.16 15.43
CA GLU A 77 0.21 5.65 16.80
C GLU A 77 -0.65 4.38 16.92
N ARG A 78 -1.41 4.03 15.88
CA ARG A 78 -2.23 2.80 15.83
C ARG A 78 -1.67 1.76 14.88
N ILE A 79 -0.99 2.16 13.80
CA ILE A 79 -0.58 1.25 12.73
C ILE A 79 0.76 0.58 13.04
N ALA A 80 0.76 -0.72 13.31
CA ALA A 80 1.96 -1.50 13.61
C ALA A 80 2.86 -1.77 12.40
N ALA A 81 2.27 -1.87 11.20
CA ALA A 81 2.99 -2.02 9.93
C ALA A 81 2.04 -1.83 8.74
N ILE A 82 2.58 -1.55 7.56
CA ILE A 82 1.82 -1.49 6.30
C ILE A 82 2.39 -2.38 5.20
N ALA A 83 1.50 -2.85 4.31
CA ALA A 83 1.88 -3.60 3.12
C ALA A 83 1.18 -3.09 1.84
N PRO A 84 1.53 -1.90 1.30
CA PRO A 84 0.88 -1.33 0.12
C PRO A 84 1.21 -2.09 -1.18
N VAL A 85 0.23 -2.27 -2.07
CA VAL A 85 0.39 -2.97 -3.36
C VAL A 85 0.00 -2.05 -4.52
N ALA A 86 0.90 -1.86 -5.48
CA ALA A 86 0.66 -1.10 -6.71
C ALA A 86 0.16 0.35 -6.50
N GLY A 87 0.61 1.03 -5.44
CA GLY A 87 0.33 2.46 -5.25
C GLY A 87 1.31 3.12 -4.29
N ALA A 88 2.15 4.02 -4.81
CA ALA A 88 3.13 4.76 -4.01
C ALA A 88 2.48 5.78 -3.06
N MET A 89 3.19 6.22 -2.03
CA MET A 89 2.76 7.30 -1.15
C MET A 89 2.39 8.56 -1.96
N GLN A 90 1.22 9.16 -1.67
CA GLN A 90 0.69 10.35 -2.37
C GLN A 90 0.42 11.54 -1.44
N THR A 91 0.91 11.49 -0.20
CA THR A 91 0.71 12.57 0.77
C THR A 91 1.96 13.45 0.92
N GLU A 92 1.74 14.75 1.10
CA GLU A 92 2.79 15.72 1.44
C GLU A 92 3.09 15.73 2.94
N ARG A 93 2.12 15.36 3.78
CA ARG A 93 2.30 15.29 5.23
C ARG A 93 3.20 14.10 5.52
N PHE A 94 4.48 14.35 5.74
CA PHE A 94 5.50 13.36 6.07
C PHE A 94 6.66 14.13 6.74
N PRO A 95 7.29 13.60 7.80
CA PRO A 95 7.21 12.22 8.30
C PRO A 95 6.10 11.95 9.32
N PRO A 96 5.76 10.66 9.58
CA PRO A 96 5.04 10.28 10.79
C PRO A 96 5.81 10.62 12.07
N PRO A 97 5.13 10.72 13.22
CA PRO A 97 5.76 10.87 14.54
C PRO A 97 6.70 9.71 14.96
N SER A 98 6.54 8.51 14.40
CA SER A 98 7.33 7.33 14.77
C SER A 98 7.56 6.41 13.58
N PRO A 99 8.68 5.65 13.55
CA PRO A 99 8.94 4.67 12.51
C PRO A 99 7.79 3.67 12.34
N VAL A 100 7.55 3.25 11.09
CA VAL A 100 6.52 2.27 10.74
C VAL A 100 7.12 1.26 9.76
N PRO A 101 7.14 -0.04 10.08
CA PRO A 101 7.55 -1.06 9.12
C PRO A 101 6.73 -1.00 7.82
N VAL A 102 7.42 -0.97 6.69
CA VAL A 102 6.80 -0.88 5.35
C VAL A 102 7.23 -2.06 4.49
N LEU A 103 6.27 -2.78 3.90
CA LEU A 103 6.50 -3.63 2.74
C LEU A 103 5.74 -3.09 1.53
N HIS A 104 6.45 -2.61 0.52
CA HIS A 104 5.81 -2.19 -0.72
C HIS A 104 5.93 -3.26 -1.81
N ILE A 105 4.89 -3.48 -2.58
CA ILE A 105 4.87 -4.44 -3.69
C ILE A 105 4.48 -3.69 -4.97
N HIS A 106 5.31 -3.72 -6.00
CA HIS A 106 5.04 -2.98 -7.23
C HIS A 106 5.81 -3.50 -8.44
N SER A 107 5.16 -3.54 -9.59
CA SER A 107 5.82 -3.82 -10.87
C SER A 107 6.44 -2.57 -11.48
N VAL A 108 7.64 -2.68 -12.06
CA VAL A 108 8.22 -1.58 -12.84
C VAL A 108 7.44 -1.31 -14.13
N ASP A 109 6.68 -2.30 -14.59
CA ASP A 109 5.91 -2.29 -15.83
C ASP A 109 4.42 -1.95 -15.61
N ASP A 110 4.04 -1.50 -14.40
CA ASP A 110 2.68 -1.11 -14.08
C ASP A 110 2.19 0.05 -14.98
N PRO A 111 1.20 -0.18 -15.87
CA PRO A 111 0.78 0.82 -16.85
C PRO A 111 -0.19 1.86 -16.25
N ARG A 112 -0.58 1.71 -14.98
CA ARG A 112 -1.63 2.53 -14.34
C ARG A 112 -1.09 3.36 -13.20
N ALA A 113 -0.34 2.76 -12.27
CA ALA A 113 0.36 3.44 -11.19
C ALA A 113 1.86 3.44 -11.53
N LEU A 114 2.31 4.44 -12.28
CA LEU A 114 3.65 4.43 -12.86
C LEU A 114 4.75 4.32 -11.80
N TYR A 115 5.56 3.26 -11.89
CA TYR A 115 6.64 2.97 -10.94
C TYR A 115 7.68 4.10 -10.84
N THR A 116 8.06 4.67 -11.99
CA THR A 116 9.02 5.76 -12.10
C THR A 116 8.40 7.14 -11.83
N GLY A 117 7.10 7.20 -11.51
CA GLY A 117 6.36 8.42 -11.29
C GLY A 117 5.90 9.11 -12.59
N GLY A 118 5.36 10.32 -12.45
CA GLY A 118 4.85 11.12 -13.56
C GLY A 118 3.34 10.97 -13.78
N LEU A 119 2.83 11.65 -14.80
CA LEU A 119 1.39 11.74 -15.05
C LEU A 119 0.85 10.45 -15.69
N GLY A 120 0.16 9.64 -14.89
CA GLY A 120 -0.46 8.39 -15.33
C GLY A 120 -1.55 8.58 -16.39
N PRO A 121 -1.95 7.52 -17.08
CA PRO A 121 -3.06 7.57 -18.04
C PRO A 121 -4.40 7.85 -17.34
N PRO A 122 -5.42 8.33 -18.07
CA PRO A 122 -6.74 8.55 -17.49
C PRO A 122 -7.33 7.26 -16.91
N PHE A 123 -8.03 7.35 -15.78
CA PHE A 123 -8.77 6.21 -15.24
C PHE A 123 -9.78 5.70 -16.27
N PRO A 124 -9.96 4.37 -16.41
CA PRO A 124 -10.87 3.79 -17.40
C PRO A 124 -12.26 4.43 -17.35
N GLY A 125 -12.74 4.93 -18.50
CA GLY A 125 -14.04 5.58 -18.59
C GLY A 125 -14.13 7.02 -18.05
N THR A 126 -12.99 7.66 -17.74
CA THR A 126 -12.93 9.04 -17.24
C THR A 126 -11.85 9.85 -17.95
N GLN A 127 -11.79 11.17 -17.68
CA GLN A 127 -10.66 12.04 -18.04
C GLN A 127 -9.73 12.32 -16.85
N SER A 128 -10.00 11.72 -15.68
CA SER A 128 -9.23 11.97 -14.46
C SER A 128 -7.89 11.25 -14.52
N ARG A 129 -6.81 11.97 -14.23
CA ARG A 129 -5.43 11.48 -14.22
C ARG A 129 -4.80 11.75 -12.86
N VAL A 130 -3.73 11.03 -12.56
CA VAL A 130 -2.98 11.16 -11.29
C VAL A 130 -1.52 11.37 -11.63
N VAL A 131 -0.86 12.30 -10.94
CA VAL A 131 0.59 12.41 -10.97
C VAL A 131 1.14 11.45 -9.93
N HIS A 132 1.82 10.40 -10.36
CA HIS A 132 2.44 9.42 -9.50
C HIS A 132 3.80 9.90 -9.00
N ARG A 133 4.12 9.54 -7.76
CA ARG A 133 5.44 9.72 -7.19
C ARG A 133 6.26 8.46 -7.48
N ALA A 134 7.54 8.63 -7.76
CA ALA A 134 8.42 7.50 -8.07
C ALA A 134 8.55 6.58 -6.86
N VAL A 135 8.25 5.29 -7.05
CA VAL A 135 8.23 4.28 -5.98
C VAL A 135 9.55 4.25 -5.23
N GLU A 136 10.69 4.13 -5.92
CA GLU A 136 12.00 4.10 -5.26
C GLU A 136 12.30 5.41 -4.49
N GLY A 137 11.81 6.54 -4.98
CA GLY A 137 11.94 7.83 -4.28
C GLY A 137 11.19 7.83 -2.95
N GLU A 138 9.94 7.35 -2.95
CA GLU A 138 9.14 7.26 -1.73
C GLU A 138 9.68 6.19 -0.76
N ILE A 139 10.18 5.05 -1.26
CA ILE A 139 10.87 4.05 -0.42
C ILE A 139 12.12 4.64 0.24
N ARG A 140 12.94 5.40 -0.50
CA ARG A 140 14.10 6.10 0.10
C ARG A 140 13.71 7.08 1.20
N ARG A 141 12.54 7.75 1.09
CA ARG A 141 12.03 8.63 2.16
C ARG A 141 11.73 7.85 3.44
N TRP A 142 11.11 6.67 3.33
CA TRP A 142 10.86 5.77 4.47
C TRP A 142 12.14 5.19 5.05
N VAL A 143 13.06 4.71 4.20
CA VAL A 143 14.41 4.23 4.62
C VAL A 143 15.14 5.30 5.43
N ALA A 144 15.12 6.56 4.98
CA ALA A 144 15.75 7.66 5.71
C ALA A 144 15.01 8.01 7.01
N HIS A 145 13.68 8.06 6.99
CA HIS A 145 12.87 8.35 8.19
C HIS A 145 13.07 7.31 9.29
N ASP A 146 13.01 6.03 8.93
CA ASP A 146 13.16 4.90 9.85
C ASP A 146 14.62 4.66 10.23
N ARG A 147 15.58 5.45 9.70
CA ARG A 147 17.03 5.34 9.96
C ARG A 147 17.59 3.95 9.63
N CYS A 148 17.15 3.42 8.50
CA CYS A 148 17.67 2.18 7.94
C CYS A 148 19.07 2.39 7.30
N PRO A 149 19.82 1.31 6.99
CA PRO A 149 20.95 1.37 6.08
C PRO A 149 20.54 1.99 4.73
N SER A 150 21.46 2.64 4.02
CA SER A 150 21.13 3.29 2.73
C SER A 150 20.94 2.28 1.60
N GLU A 151 21.68 1.18 1.62
CA GLU A 151 21.65 0.14 0.59
C GLU A 151 20.82 -1.07 1.04
N PRO A 152 19.96 -1.62 0.16
CA PRO A 152 19.23 -2.83 0.48
C PRO A 152 20.10 -4.06 0.34
N ARG A 153 19.76 -5.10 1.10
CA ARG A 153 20.13 -6.48 0.76
C ARG A 153 19.07 -7.05 -0.19
N MET A 154 19.51 -7.67 -1.28
CA MET A 154 18.67 -8.56 -2.09
C MET A 154 18.41 -9.83 -1.29
N ALA A 155 17.23 -9.96 -0.69
CA ALA A 155 16.89 -11.08 0.17
C ALA A 155 16.40 -12.30 -0.61
N GLU A 156 15.79 -12.07 -1.77
CA GLU A 156 15.17 -13.13 -2.56
C GLU A 156 14.92 -12.66 -4.00
N GLN A 157 14.97 -13.60 -4.94
CA GLN A 157 14.56 -13.38 -6.31
C GLN A 157 13.75 -14.59 -6.79
N ARG A 158 12.63 -14.33 -7.46
CA ARG A 158 11.74 -15.35 -8.05
C ARG A 158 11.48 -15.04 -9.51
N THR A 159 11.26 -16.10 -10.29
CA THR A 159 10.89 -16.03 -11.70
C THR A 159 9.72 -16.98 -11.93
N ALA A 160 8.75 -16.57 -12.74
CA ALA A 160 7.65 -17.43 -13.15
C ALA A 160 7.32 -17.20 -14.63
N PRO A 161 6.93 -18.24 -15.37
CA PRO A 161 6.50 -18.09 -16.76
C PRO A 161 5.29 -17.17 -16.89
N ALA A 162 5.27 -16.36 -17.94
CA ALA A 162 4.12 -15.53 -18.32
C ALA A 162 3.36 -16.15 -19.51
N PRO A 163 2.02 -16.15 -19.51
CA PRO A 163 1.26 -16.58 -20.69
C PRO A 163 1.56 -15.68 -21.90
N GLY A 164 2.19 -16.23 -22.93
CA GLY A 164 2.39 -15.51 -24.21
C GLY A 164 3.43 -14.39 -24.19
N GLY A 165 4.31 -14.34 -23.19
CA GLY A 165 5.33 -13.30 -23.03
C GLY A 165 6.61 -13.79 -22.36
N PRO A 166 7.60 -12.89 -22.12
CA PRO A 166 8.79 -13.23 -21.36
C PRO A 166 8.45 -13.50 -19.89
N ASP A 167 9.29 -14.29 -19.22
CA ASP A 167 9.11 -14.60 -17.79
C ASP A 167 8.97 -13.33 -16.93
N HIS A 168 8.06 -13.39 -15.97
CA HIS A 168 7.93 -12.37 -14.94
C HIS A 168 8.96 -12.62 -13.85
N THR A 169 9.45 -11.54 -13.23
CA THR A 169 10.38 -11.64 -12.09
C THR A 169 9.88 -10.87 -10.87
N ALA A 170 10.36 -11.24 -9.69
CA ALA A 170 10.12 -10.53 -8.45
C ALA A 170 11.42 -10.55 -7.61
N ALA A 171 11.91 -9.36 -7.23
CA ALA A 171 13.09 -9.19 -6.41
C ALA A 171 12.70 -8.54 -5.07
N ARG A 172 13.05 -9.18 -3.95
CA ARG A 172 12.81 -8.64 -2.60
C ARG A 172 14.05 -7.93 -2.08
N LEU A 173 13.93 -6.62 -1.97
CA LEU A 173 14.94 -5.72 -1.40
C LEU A 173 14.57 -5.42 0.05
N VAL A 174 15.55 -5.49 0.96
CA VAL A 174 15.34 -5.30 2.40
C VAL A 174 16.35 -4.31 2.96
N TRP A 175 15.85 -3.27 3.61
CA TRP A 175 16.63 -2.32 4.41
C TRP A 175 16.34 -2.60 5.89
N ALA A 176 17.30 -3.21 6.57
CA ALA A 176 17.21 -3.60 7.98
C ALA A 176 18.61 -3.83 8.57
N PRO A 177 18.79 -3.75 9.90
CA PRO A 177 17.80 -3.28 10.89
C PRO A 177 17.61 -1.75 10.82
N CYS A 178 16.41 -1.28 11.12
CA CYS A 178 16.10 0.15 11.22
C CYS A 178 15.83 0.55 12.68
N ALA A 179 15.59 1.85 12.94
CA ALA A 179 15.23 2.33 14.27
C ALA A 179 13.95 1.67 14.80
N ALA A 180 13.84 1.55 16.12
CA ALA A 180 12.71 0.91 16.80
C ALA A 180 12.43 -0.54 16.36
N GLY A 181 13.44 -1.24 15.82
CA GLY A 181 13.29 -2.63 15.36
C GLY A 181 12.42 -2.78 14.11
N THR A 182 12.21 -1.68 13.38
CA THR A 182 11.46 -1.67 12.11
C THR A 182 12.33 -2.13 10.95
N GLU A 183 11.71 -2.24 9.78
CA GLU A 183 12.38 -2.50 8.51
C GLU A 183 11.54 -1.96 7.34
N VAL A 184 12.22 -1.66 6.24
CA VAL A 184 11.58 -1.31 4.97
C VAL A 184 11.91 -2.40 3.95
N GLN A 185 10.90 -2.85 3.21
CA GLN A 185 11.02 -3.85 2.18
C GLN A 185 10.33 -3.41 0.88
N LEU A 186 10.88 -3.86 -0.24
CA LEU A 186 10.31 -3.68 -1.56
C LEU A 186 10.34 -5.00 -2.33
N TRP A 187 9.17 -5.50 -2.71
CA TRP A 187 9.05 -6.44 -3.82
C TRP A 187 8.97 -5.63 -5.12
N ARG A 188 10.07 -5.62 -5.88
CA ARG A 188 10.14 -5.03 -7.21
C ARG A 188 9.88 -6.12 -8.24
N LEU A 189 8.77 -6.02 -8.95
CA LEU A 189 8.37 -6.98 -9.98
C LEU A 189 8.70 -6.46 -11.38
N THR A 190 8.84 -7.37 -12.33
CA THR A 190 8.92 -7.08 -13.77
C THR A 190 7.97 -7.99 -14.55
N GLY A 191 7.48 -7.52 -15.68
CA GLY A 191 6.52 -8.18 -16.55
C GLY A 191 5.07 -8.04 -16.10
N ALA A 192 4.81 -7.87 -14.79
CA ALA A 192 3.46 -7.76 -14.25
C ALA A 192 2.80 -6.39 -14.48
N GLY A 193 1.48 -6.37 -14.58
CA GLY A 193 0.67 -5.15 -14.65
C GLY A 193 0.25 -4.58 -13.28
N HIS A 194 -0.74 -3.68 -13.33
CA HIS A 194 -1.49 -3.08 -12.23
C HIS A 194 -2.50 -4.05 -11.60
N GLY A 195 -1.99 -5.19 -11.14
CA GLY A 195 -2.78 -6.21 -10.47
C GLY A 195 -2.36 -6.43 -9.03
N TRP A 196 -3.10 -7.31 -8.37
CA TRP A 196 -2.67 -7.92 -7.11
C TRP A 196 -1.92 -9.22 -7.43
N PRO A 197 -0.59 -9.30 -7.24
CA PRO A 197 0.17 -10.52 -7.53
C PRO A 197 -0.42 -11.75 -6.80
N GLY A 198 -0.58 -12.85 -7.53
CA GLY A 198 -1.24 -14.07 -7.04
C GLY A 198 -2.76 -14.07 -7.16
N SER A 199 -3.35 -13.06 -7.81
CA SER A 199 -4.78 -12.97 -8.10
C SER A 199 -5.03 -12.63 -9.57
N HIS A 200 -6.27 -12.81 -10.01
CA HIS A 200 -6.71 -12.48 -11.35
C HIS A 200 -7.50 -11.17 -11.38
N VAL A 201 -7.06 -10.22 -12.19
CA VAL A 201 -7.78 -8.96 -12.37
C VAL A 201 -8.91 -9.14 -13.38
N ARG A 202 -10.14 -8.74 -13.01
CA ARG A 202 -11.33 -8.89 -13.88
C ARG A 202 -11.37 -7.90 -15.06
N LEU A 203 -10.47 -6.92 -15.10
CA LEU A 203 -10.37 -5.93 -16.16
C LEU A 203 -9.44 -6.42 -17.28
N PRO A 204 -9.63 -5.96 -18.53
CA PRO A 204 -8.81 -6.41 -19.65
C PRO A 204 -7.31 -6.14 -19.46
N GLU A 205 -6.47 -7.09 -19.86
CA GLU A 205 -5.00 -6.98 -19.84
C GLU A 205 -4.49 -5.73 -20.56
N LYS A 206 -5.10 -5.34 -21.68
CA LYS A 206 -4.74 -4.09 -22.39
C LYS A 206 -4.88 -2.82 -21.54
N VAL A 207 -5.62 -2.87 -20.43
CA VAL A 207 -5.83 -1.76 -19.51
C VAL A 207 -4.94 -1.91 -18.28
N MET A 208 -4.89 -3.12 -17.71
CA MET A 208 -4.23 -3.35 -16.44
C MET A 208 -2.80 -3.86 -16.58
N GLY A 209 -2.38 -4.33 -17.76
CA GLY A 209 -1.21 -5.19 -17.92
C GLY A 209 -1.51 -6.64 -17.47
N PRO A 210 -0.55 -7.56 -17.65
CA PRO A 210 -0.74 -8.98 -17.37
C PRO A 210 -0.77 -9.28 -15.87
N ASP A 211 -1.57 -10.27 -15.49
CA ASP A 211 -1.53 -10.84 -14.14
C ASP A 211 -0.17 -11.52 -13.89
N THR A 212 0.19 -11.71 -12.64
CA THR A 212 1.40 -12.45 -12.28
C THR A 212 1.17 -13.40 -11.11
N VAL A 213 1.87 -14.53 -11.15
CA VAL A 213 1.91 -15.53 -10.08
C VAL A 213 3.31 -15.68 -9.47
N THR A 214 4.25 -14.77 -9.81
CA THR A 214 5.63 -14.78 -9.27
C THR A 214 5.67 -14.73 -7.75
N ILE A 215 4.71 -14.04 -7.14
CA ILE A 215 4.46 -14.02 -5.69
C ILE A 215 2.95 -14.02 -5.43
N ASP A 216 2.56 -14.49 -4.24
CA ASP A 216 1.26 -14.22 -3.65
C ASP A 216 1.38 -13.00 -2.72
N ALA A 217 0.88 -11.85 -3.17
CA ALA A 217 1.02 -10.60 -2.42
C ALA A 217 0.27 -10.61 -1.08
N ALA A 218 -0.83 -11.36 -0.94
CA ALA A 218 -1.55 -11.45 0.33
C ALA A 218 -0.74 -12.26 1.35
N LEU A 219 -0.13 -13.36 0.91
CA LEU A 219 0.74 -14.17 1.73
C LEU A 219 2.02 -13.41 2.14
N GLU A 220 2.67 -12.72 1.19
CA GLU A 220 3.87 -11.93 1.49
C GLU A 220 3.55 -10.75 2.42
N ALA A 221 2.42 -10.06 2.21
CA ALA A 221 1.92 -9.02 3.11
C ALA A 221 1.70 -9.58 4.52
N TRP A 222 0.99 -10.71 4.66
CA TRP A 222 0.72 -11.28 5.98
C TRP A 222 2.00 -11.74 6.70
N ARG A 223 2.93 -12.41 5.99
CA ARG A 223 4.23 -12.83 6.53
C ARG A 223 5.03 -11.64 7.07
N PHE A 224 4.95 -10.49 6.42
CA PHE A 224 5.59 -9.27 6.86
C PHE A 224 4.86 -8.66 8.06
N LEU A 225 3.58 -8.32 7.90
CA LEU A 225 2.77 -7.59 8.87
C LEU A 225 2.74 -8.28 10.23
N ALA A 226 2.52 -9.60 10.26
CA ALA A 226 2.34 -10.37 11.50
C ALA A 226 3.56 -10.39 12.43
N ARG A 227 4.73 -9.95 11.94
CA ARG A 227 5.97 -9.84 12.73
C ARG A 227 5.98 -8.62 13.65
N PHE A 228 5.19 -7.60 13.33
CA PHE A 228 5.28 -6.30 13.99
C PHE A 228 4.14 -6.08 14.98
N ARG A 229 4.48 -5.37 16.06
CA ARG A 229 3.57 -4.87 17.07
C ARG A 229 3.88 -3.39 17.30
N ARG A 230 2.87 -2.64 17.74
CA ARG A 230 3.01 -1.28 18.28
C ARG A 230 2.69 -1.32 19.77
N PRO A 231 3.69 -1.48 20.65
CA PRO A 231 3.45 -1.66 22.08
C PRO A 231 2.73 -0.47 22.72
N ASP A 232 3.03 0.74 22.25
CA ASP A 232 2.47 1.99 22.77
C ASP A 232 1.15 2.39 22.08
N ALA A 233 0.50 1.46 21.37
CA ALA A 233 -0.76 1.74 20.70
C ALA A 233 -1.83 2.10 21.74
N PRO A 234 -2.56 3.22 21.58
CA PRO A 234 -3.65 3.54 22.47
C PRO A 234 -4.75 2.47 22.35
N PRO A 235 -5.54 2.25 23.41
CA PRO A 235 -6.74 1.42 23.33
C PRO A 235 -7.61 1.79 22.11
N LEU A 236 -8.25 0.77 21.53
CA LEU A 236 -9.25 0.96 20.47
C LEU A 236 -10.63 1.33 21.03
N GLU A 237 -10.83 1.17 22.33
CA GLU A 237 -12.01 1.63 23.07
C GLU A 237 -11.67 2.96 23.76
N GLU A 238 -12.59 3.92 23.75
CA GLU A 238 -12.51 5.05 24.68
C GLU A 238 -13.07 4.60 26.04
N PRO A 239 -12.63 5.19 27.17
CA PRO A 239 -13.23 4.92 28.49
C PRO A 239 -14.73 5.24 28.54
#